data_AF-A0A9C7RLX9-F1
#
_entry.id   AF-A0A9C7RLX9-F1
#
_cell.length_a   1.000
_cell.length_b   1.000
_cell.length_c   1.000
_cell.angle_alpha   90.00
_cell.angle_beta   90.00
_cell.angle_gamma   90.00
#
_symmetry.space_group_name_H-M   'P 1'
#
loop_
_entity.id
_entity.type
_entity.pdbx_description
1 polymer ?
#
loop_
_entity_poly.entity_id
_entity_poly.type
_entity_poly.pdbx_seq_one_letter_code
_entity_poly.pdbx_strand_id
1 'polypeptide(L)'
;MGIPCYPNWVSAWHYDDKVKQYYLMRANGFPMTKSWIFYDKKKAQDWDQTAEYPLVFKSRAGAGSMNVILVESPTEDQKLIKRVFGSGLVDFNQDQIDLRCVEIALEVSREMGFPSTAYDFMYNEKGEPKFCEISYNYGCPGYRDKDLTWHEGHYWPEYLHLMDGLDLPDLKIPETDFREMFK
;
A
#
# COMPACT_ATOMS: atom_id res chain seq x y z
N MET A 1 -6.08 -5.27 23.83
CA MET A 1 -7.05 -5.53 22.74
C MET A 1 -7.00 -6.96 22.22
N GLY A 2 -5.91 -7.73 22.41
CA GLY A 2 -5.87 -9.17 22.06
C GLY A 2 -5.99 -9.47 20.56
N ILE A 3 -5.82 -8.45 19.72
CA ILE A 3 -5.81 -8.55 18.26
C ILE A 3 -4.33 -8.54 17.85
N PRO A 4 -3.84 -9.59 17.16
CA PRO A 4 -2.48 -9.60 16.64
C PRO A 4 -2.29 -8.46 15.64
N CYS A 5 -1.33 -7.59 15.92
CA CYS A 5 -0.98 -6.44 15.09
C CYS A 5 0.48 -6.50 14.64
N TYR A 6 1.36 -7.14 15.42
CA TYR A 6 2.79 -7.18 15.14
C TYR A 6 3.08 -7.91 13.82
N PRO A 7 3.83 -7.30 12.87
CA PRO A 7 4.19 -7.95 11.62
C PRO A 7 4.96 -9.25 11.88
N ASN A 8 4.58 -10.33 11.21
CA ASN A 8 5.29 -11.59 11.28
C ASN A 8 6.33 -11.68 10.14
N TRP A 9 7.13 -12.76 10.14
CA TRP A 9 8.13 -12.95 9.08
C TRP A 9 7.53 -12.91 7.68
N VAL A 10 6.31 -13.45 7.51
CA VAL A 10 5.63 -13.56 6.21
C VAL A 10 5.26 -12.19 5.67
N SER A 11 4.84 -11.25 6.51
CA SER A 11 4.56 -9.86 6.10
C SER A 11 5.83 -8.98 6.04
N ALA A 12 6.88 -9.32 6.78
CA ALA A 12 8.09 -8.50 6.91
C ALA A 12 9.04 -8.57 5.71
N TRP A 13 9.30 -9.76 5.16
CA TRP A 13 10.43 -9.96 4.22
C TRP A 13 10.27 -9.26 2.85
N HIS A 14 9.04 -8.92 2.47
CA HIS A 14 8.68 -8.22 1.23
C HIS A 14 8.23 -6.77 1.47
N TYR A 15 8.45 -6.23 2.67
CA TYR A 15 8.06 -4.86 3.00
C TYR A 15 8.72 -3.85 2.06
N ASP A 16 7.94 -2.81 1.69
CA ASP A 16 8.35 -1.71 0.82
C ASP A 16 8.99 -2.14 -0.52
N ASP A 17 8.61 -3.33 -0.99
CA ASP A 17 9.09 -3.91 -2.25
C ASP A 17 7.91 -4.39 -3.10
N LYS A 18 7.29 -3.46 -3.83
CA LYS A 18 6.14 -3.72 -4.71
C LYS A 18 6.43 -4.79 -5.77
N VAL A 19 7.71 -4.99 -6.13
CA VAL A 19 8.11 -6.02 -7.09
C VAL A 19 8.03 -7.41 -6.46
N LYS A 20 8.58 -7.60 -5.25
CA LYS A 20 8.42 -8.86 -4.51
C LYS A 20 6.95 -9.16 -4.24
N GLN A 21 6.19 -8.16 -3.81
CA GLN A 21 4.75 -8.28 -3.57
C GLN A 21 4.02 -8.71 -4.84
N TYR A 22 4.30 -8.08 -5.99
CA TYR A 22 3.69 -8.45 -7.26
C TYR A 22 3.88 -9.93 -7.61
N TYR A 23 5.13 -10.42 -7.56
CA TYR A 23 5.41 -11.81 -7.89
C TYR A 23 4.82 -12.80 -6.87
N LEU A 24 4.93 -12.49 -5.58
CA LEU A 24 4.36 -13.31 -4.51
C LEU A 24 2.84 -13.47 -4.70
N MET A 25 2.13 -12.38 -4.89
CA MET A 25 0.67 -12.38 -4.97
C MET A 25 0.17 -13.04 -6.25
N ARG A 26 0.81 -12.73 -7.39
CA ARG A 26 0.47 -13.36 -8.67
C ARG A 26 0.73 -14.86 -8.68
N ALA A 27 1.81 -15.32 -8.05
CA ALA A 27 2.11 -16.75 -7.94
C ALA A 27 1.05 -17.50 -7.11
N ASN A 28 0.39 -16.82 -6.17
CA ASN A 28 -0.70 -17.38 -5.36
C ASN A 28 -2.10 -17.14 -5.97
N GLY A 29 -2.19 -16.65 -7.22
CA GLY A 29 -3.47 -16.48 -7.92
C GLY A 29 -4.24 -15.22 -7.55
N PHE A 30 -3.69 -14.34 -6.72
CA PHE A 30 -4.38 -13.13 -6.31
C PHE A 30 -4.49 -12.08 -7.43
N PRO A 31 -5.57 -11.28 -7.41
CA PRO A 31 -5.88 -10.33 -8.48
C PRO A 31 -5.05 -9.05 -8.39
N MET A 32 -3.74 -9.15 -8.66
CA MET A 32 -2.87 -7.98 -8.82
C MET A 32 -3.09 -7.31 -10.18
N THR A 33 -3.04 -5.98 -10.20
CA THR A 33 -3.03 -5.18 -11.43
C THR A 33 -1.94 -5.68 -12.36
N LYS A 34 -2.20 -5.80 -13.68
CA LYS A 34 -1.14 -6.10 -14.66
C LYS A 34 -0.09 -4.99 -14.61
N SER A 35 1.17 -5.35 -14.44
CA SER A 35 2.28 -4.40 -14.31
C SER A 35 3.45 -4.83 -15.18
N TRP A 36 4.16 -3.85 -15.73
CA TRP A 36 5.41 -4.05 -16.44
C TRP A 36 6.55 -3.57 -15.55
N ILE A 37 7.47 -4.47 -15.19
CA ILE A 37 8.51 -4.21 -14.20
C ILE A 37 9.85 -4.14 -14.93
N PHE A 38 10.55 -3.02 -14.75
CA PHE A 38 11.84 -2.77 -15.37
C PHE A 38 12.92 -2.53 -14.32
N TYR A 39 14.00 -3.31 -14.41
CA TYR A 39 15.22 -3.11 -13.61
C TYR A 39 16.27 -2.27 -14.36
N ASP A 40 16.09 -2.12 -15.67
CA ASP A 40 17.02 -1.44 -16.56
C ASP A 40 16.29 -0.29 -17.24
N LYS A 41 16.91 0.90 -17.18
CA LYS A 41 16.34 2.12 -17.74
C LYS A 41 16.13 2.00 -19.25
N LYS A 42 17.08 1.44 -19.98
CA LYS A 42 16.99 1.30 -21.45
C LYS A 42 15.84 0.35 -21.81
N LYS A 43 15.67 -0.75 -21.08
CA LYS A 43 14.52 -1.66 -21.28
C LYS A 43 13.17 -0.98 -21.03
N ALA A 44 13.08 -0.15 -20.00
CA ALA A 44 11.88 0.66 -19.75
C ALA A 44 11.60 1.60 -20.93
N GLN A 45 12.63 2.30 -21.42
CA GLN A 45 12.52 3.23 -22.55
C GLN A 45 12.21 2.55 -23.88
N ASP A 46 12.74 1.35 -24.11
CA ASP A 46 12.48 0.56 -25.31
C ASP A 46 11.02 0.06 -25.31
N TRP A 47 10.48 -0.33 -24.14
CA TRP A 47 9.08 -0.72 -24.00
C TRP A 47 8.10 0.45 -24.17
N ASP A 48 8.42 1.59 -23.55
CA ASP A 48 7.64 2.83 -23.56
C ASP A 48 7.24 3.30 -24.97
N GLN A 49 8.11 3.07 -25.96
CA GLN A 49 7.87 3.40 -27.37
C GLN A 49 6.68 2.65 -27.99
N THR A 50 6.28 1.54 -27.38
CA THR A 50 5.23 0.63 -27.88
C THR A 50 4.08 0.47 -26.90
N ALA A 51 4.12 1.18 -25.77
CA ALA A 51 3.10 1.06 -24.73
C ALA A 51 1.80 1.75 -25.16
N GLU A 52 0.68 1.21 -24.66
CA GLU A 52 -0.65 1.78 -24.83
C GLU A 52 -0.96 2.68 -23.61
N TYR A 53 -1.37 3.93 -23.87
CA TYR A 53 -1.67 4.94 -22.86
C TYR A 53 -3.18 5.11 -22.70
N PRO A 54 -3.68 5.54 -21.51
CA PRO A 54 -2.91 6.01 -20.35
C PRO A 54 -2.33 4.88 -19.48
N LEU A 55 -1.21 5.17 -18.81
CA LEU A 55 -0.53 4.27 -17.86
C LEU A 55 -0.54 4.85 -16.45
N VAL A 56 -0.50 3.98 -15.44
CA VAL A 56 -0.20 4.41 -14.06
C VAL A 56 1.24 4.07 -13.73
N PHE A 57 2.05 5.10 -13.51
CA PHE A 57 3.43 4.97 -13.07
C PHE A 57 3.47 4.82 -11.53
N LYS A 58 4.24 3.85 -11.02
CA LYS A 58 4.61 3.73 -9.59
C LYS A 58 6.08 3.33 -9.41
N SER A 59 6.78 3.93 -8.43
CA SER A 59 8.15 3.53 -8.06
C SER A 59 8.18 2.19 -7.32
N ARG A 60 9.31 1.47 -7.34
CA ARG A 60 9.50 0.15 -6.67
C ARG A 60 9.27 0.19 -5.15
N ALA A 61 9.79 1.23 -4.52
CA ALA A 61 9.74 1.48 -3.08
C ALA A 61 9.22 2.91 -2.85
N GLY A 62 8.69 3.16 -1.66
CA GLY A 62 8.08 4.42 -1.26
C GLY A 62 6.68 4.21 -0.71
N ALA A 63 6.35 4.94 0.36
CA ALA A 63 5.08 4.83 1.07
C ALA A 63 4.12 5.99 0.76
N GLY A 64 2.85 5.82 1.11
CA GLY A 64 1.84 6.87 1.13
C GLY A 64 1.46 7.39 -0.25
N SER A 65 1.32 6.58 -1.30
CA SER A 65 1.03 7.10 -2.66
C SER A 65 2.08 8.07 -3.23
N MET A 66 3.31 8.07 -2.70
CA MET A 66 4.43 8.78 -3.33
C MET A 66 4.69 8.20 -4.72
N ASN A 67 4.77 9.07 -5.73
CA ASN A 67 5.08 8.71 -7.13
C ASN A 67 4.01 7.87 -7.84
N VAL A 68 2.73 8.00 -7.48
CA VAL A 68 1.63 7.49 -8.31
C VAL A 68 1.23 8.57 -9.30
N ILE A 69 1.55 8.37 -10.57
CA ILE A 69 1.31 9.39 -11.61
C ILE A 69 0.57 8.74 -12.75
N LEU A 70 -0.60 9.30 -13.10
CA LEU A 70 -1.25 8.98 -14.36
C LEU A 70 -0.41 9.60 -15.48
N VAL A 71 -0.03 8.78 -16.43
CA VAL A 71 0.81 9.14 -17.57
C VAL A 71 -0.06 9.02 -18.81
N GLU A 72 -0.27 10.12 -19.52
CA GLU A 72 -1.14 10.14 -20.69
C GLU A 72 -0.36 10.04 -21.99
N SER A 73 0.97 10.19 -21.94
CA SER A 73 1.82 10.12 -23.13
C SER A 73 3.23 9.58 -22.88
N PRO A 74 3.90 9.03 -23.92
CA PRO A 74 5.30 8.62 -23.82
C PRO A 74 6.25 9.74 -23.37
N THR A 75 5.97 10.99 -23.76
CA THR A 75 6.82 12.13 -23.37
C THR A 75 6.80 12.36 -21.87
N GLU A 76 5.64 12.18 -21.24
CA GLU A 76 5.50 12.26 -19.78
C GLU A 76 6.20 11.10 -19.10
N ASP A 77 6.00 9.87 -19.59
CA ASP A 77 6.63 8.68 -19.01
C ASP A 77 8.15 8.78 -19.07
N GLN A 78 8.72 9.22 -20.19
CA GLN A 78 10.18 9.42 -20.32
C GLN A 78 10.74 10.41 -19.29
N LYS A 79 9.96 11.41 -18.86
CA LYS A 79 10.37 12.30 -17.77
C LYS A 79 10.34 11.58 -16.43
N LEU A 80 9.33 10.74 -16.19
CA LEU A 80 9.21 9.93 -14.98
C LEU A 80 10.26 8.82 -14.90
N ILE A 81 10.48 8.05 -15.97
CA ILE A 81 11.57 7.07 -16.09
C ILE A 81 12.91 7.72 -15.77
N LYS A 82 13.15 8.99 -16.15
CA LYS A 82 14.36 9.73 -15.75
C LYS A 82 14.32 10.16 -14.29
N ARG A 83 13.17 10.61 -13.79
CA ARG A 83 12.97 11.17 -12.46
C ARG A 83 12.96 10.13 -11.35
N VAL A 84 12.42 8.94 -11.58
CA VAL A 84 12.17 7.93 -10.52
C VAL A 84 13.45 7.19 -10.13
N PHE A 85 14.52 7.42 -10.88
CA PHE A 85 15.87 7.43 -10.33
C PHE A 85 16.14 8.66 -9.40
N GLY A 86 15.14 9.10 -8.61
CA GLY A 86 15.02 10.36 -7.84
C GLY A 86 13.61 10.53 -7.19
N SER A 87 13.38 11.53 -6.32
CA SER A 87 12.32 11.51 -5.24
C SER A 87 10.94 12.19 -5.50
N GLY A 88 9.91 11.84 -4.68
CA GLY A 88 8.44 11.97 -4.88
C GLY A 88 7.55 12.66 -3.81
N LEU A 89 6.19 12.63 -3.95
CA LEU A 89 5.11 13.34 -3.16
C LEU A 89 3.68 12.64 -3.16
N VAL A 90 2.76 13.00 -2.23
CA VAL A 90 1.49 12.30 -1.78
C VAL A 90 0.20 13.18 -1.69
N ASP A 91 -1.01 12.58 -1.78
CA ASP A 91 -2.35 13.12 -1.38
C ASP A 91 -3.31 12.04 -0.76
N PHE A 92 -4.29 12.43 0.08
CA PHE A 92 -5.27 11.57 0.79
C PHE A 92 -6.72 12.13 0.80
N ASN A 93 -7.72 11.34 0.35
CA ASN A 93 -9.17 11.60 0.55
C ASN A 93 -9.91 10.27 0.84
N GLN A 94 -10.86 10.27 1.80
CA GLN A 94 -11.42 9.07 2.46
C GLN A 94 -12.90 8.77 2.17
N ASP A 95 -13.64 9.62 1.46
CA ASP A 95 -15.12 9.54 1.43
C ASP A 95 -15.74 8.53 0.45
N GLN A 96 -14.98 7.59 -0.13
CA GLN A 96 -15.49 6.61 -1.12
C GLN A 96 -14.77 5.24 -1.07
N ILE A 97 -14.89 4.50 0.04
CA ILE A 97 -14.31 3.15 0.15
C ILE A 97 -15.25 2.10 -0.45
N ASP A 98 -14.83 1.46 -1.54
CA ASP A 98 -15.52 0.32 -2.17
C ASP A 98 -15.38 -0.94 -1.32
N LEU A 99 -16.50 -1.54 -0.92
CA LEU A 99 -16.53 -2.75 -0.08
C LEU A 99 -15.90 -3.97 -0.76
N ARG A 100 -15.87 -4.02 -2.10
CA ARG A 100 -15.17 -5.09 -2.83
C ARG A 100 -13.66 -5.09 -2.55
N CYS A 101 -13.08 -3.90 -2.33
CA CYS A 101 -11.69 -3.77 -1.90
C CYS A 101 -11.48 -4.35 -0.49
N VAL A 102 -12.43 -4.12 0.42
CA VAL A 102 -12.39 -4.65 1.79
C VAL A 102 -12.47 -6.18 1.80
N GLU A 103 -13.36 -6.76 0.98
CA GLU A 103 -13.49 -8.21 0.84
C GLU A 103 -12.19 -8.86 0.35
N ILE A 104 -11.59 -8.32 -0.71
CA ILE A 104 -10.30 -8.80 -1.24
C ILE A 104 -9.20 -8.66 -0.18
N ALA A 105 -9.11 -7.53 0.52
CA ALA A 105 -8.11 -7.31 1.56
C ALA A 105 -8.23 -8.34 2.71
N LEU A 106 -9.45 -8.67 3.13
CA LEU A 106 -9.69 -9.66 4.18
C LEU A 106 -9.39 -11.10 3.74
N GLU A 107 -9.68 -11.43 2.49
CA GLU A 107 -9.33 -12.73 1.90
C GLU A 107 -7.81 -12.90 1.85
N VAL A 108 -7.10 -11.93 1.25
CA VAL A 108 -5.64 -11.96 1.13
C VAL A 108 -4.97 -12.03 2.50
N SER A 109 -5.39 -11.20 3.47
CA SER A 109 -4.83 -11.22 4.82
C SER A 109 -4.97 -12.59 5.49
N ARG A 110 -6.11 -13.26 5.30
CA ARG A 110 -6.38 -14.56 5.90
C ARG A 110 -5.55 -15.67 5.27
N GLU A 111 -5.49 -15.71 3.94
CA GLU A 111 -4.76 -16.76 3.22
C GLU A 111 -3.24 -16.62 3.41
N MET A 112 -2.74 -15.39 3.43
CA MET A 112 -1.32 -15.11 3.57
C MET A 112 -0.86 -15.03 5.04
N GLY A 113 -1.80 -15.05 5.99
CA GLY A 113 -1.49 -14.92 7.42
C GLY A 113 -0.94 -13.54 7.78
N PHE A 114 -1.47 -12.48 7.17
CA PHE A 114 -1.09 -11.10 7.48
C PHE A 114 -1.91 -10.56 8.66
N PRO A 115 -1.28 -10.19 9.79
CA PRO A 115 -1.99 -9.77 10.99
C PRO A 115 -2.56 -8.35 10.89
N SER A 116 -1.81 -7.41 10.29
CA SER A 116 -2.15 -5.99 10.19
C SER A 116 -1.57 -5.45 8.88
N THR A 117 -2.41 -5.04 7.94
CA THR A 117 -1.97 -4.66 6.57
C THR A 117 -2.97 -3.72 5.90
N ALA A 118 -2.46 -2.64 5.35
CA ALA A 118 -3.13 -1.75 4.41
C ALA A 118 -2.89 -2.23 2.97
N TYR A 119 -3.88 -1.96 2.11
CA TYR A 119 -3.91 -2.39 0.71
C TYR A 119 -4.24 -1.20 -0.18
N ASP A 120 -3.41 -0.98 -1.21
CA ASP A 120 -3.68 0.01 -2.25
C ASP A 120 -4.46 -0.64 -3.40
N PHE A 121 -5.60 -0.07 -3.77
CA PHE A 121 -6.44 -0.57 -4.86
C PHE A 121 -6.48 0.37 -6.05
N MET A 122 -6.64 -0.21 -7.23
CA MET A 122 -6.97 0.46 -8.48
C MET A 122 -8.09 -0.30 -9.19
N TYR A 123 -8.88 0.38 -10.02
CA TYR A 123 -9.90 -0.26 -10.84
C TYR A 123 -9.36 -0.53 -12.24
N ASN A 124 -9.69 -1.69 -12.80
CA ASN A 124 -9.47 -1.93 -14.22
C ASN A 124 -10.56 -1.25 -15.08
N GLU A 125 -10.44 -1.34 -16.41
CA GLU A 125 -11.41 -0.77 -17.36
C GLU A 125 -12.86 -1.28 -17.15
N LYS A 126 -13.03 -2.46 -16.53
CA LYS A 126 -14.34 -3.04 -16.21
C LYS A 126 -14.87 -2.59 -14.84
N GLY A 127 -14.16 -1.72 -14.13
CA GLY A 127 -14.50 -1.28 -12.78
C GLY A 127 -14.27 -2.34 -11.70
N GLU A 128 -13.47 -3.38 -11.97
CA GLU A 128 -13.11 -4.40 -10.99
C GLU A 128 -11.90 -3.94 -10.18
N PRO A 129 -11.93 -4.02 -8.84
CA PRO A 129 -10.80 -3.67 -8.01
C PRO A 129 -9.66 -4.69 -8.16
N LYS A 130 -8.44 -4.17 -8.26
CA LYS A 130 -7.17 -4.90 -8.25
C LYS A 130 -6.24 -4.19 -7.29
N PHE A 131 -5.64 -4.90 -6.36
CA PHE A 131 -4.65 -4.29 -5.48
C PHE A 131 -3.29 -4.22 -6.16
N CYS A 132 -2.50 -3.21 -5.80
CA CYS A 132 -1.19 -2.95 -6.40
C CYS A 132 -0.05 -2.91 -5.39
N GLU A 133 -0.37 -2.75 -4.12
CA GLU A 133 0.60 -2.68 -3.04
C GLU A 133 -0.04 -3.07 -1.70
N ILE A 134 0.79 -3.57 -0.79
CA ILE A 134 0.46 -3.76 0.61
C ILE A 134 1.51 -3.17 1.54
N SER A 135 1.08 -2.70 2.72
CA SER A 135 1.96 -2.15 3.76
C SER A 135 1.45 -2.48 5.15
N TYR A 136 2.32 -2.92 6.06
CA TYR A 136 1.96 -3.01 7.49
C TYR A 136 2.21 -1.70 8.24
N ASN A 137 2.72 -0.66 7.57
CA ASN A 137 2.87 0.69 8.13
C ASN A 137 1.92 1.64 7.38
N TYR A 138 1.00 2.27 8.10
CA TYR A 138 -0.08 3.08 7.54
C TYR A 138 -0.66 4.03 8.59
N GLY A 139 -1.18 5.20 8.21
CA GLY A 139 -1.95 6.04 9.13
C GLY A 139 -3.44 5.72 9.03
N CYS A 140 -4.14 5.59 10.16
CA CYS A 140 -5.59 5.43 10.17
C CYS A 140 -6.27 6.38 11.18
N PRO A 141 -7.37 7.06 10.83
CA PRO A 141 -8.11 7.95 11.73
C PRO A 141 -9.01 7.21 12.74
N GLY A 142 -8.99 5.87 12.71
CA GLY A 142 -9.69 5.03 13.68
C GLY A 142 -9.63 3.56 13.30
N TYR A 143 -10.33 2.71 14.03
CA TYR A 143 -10.51 1.30 13.65
C TYR A 143 -11.93 0.83 14.00
N ARG A 144 -12.40 -0.24 13.35
CA ARG A 144 -13.60 -0.96 13.79
C ARG A 144 -13.19 -2.16 14.62
N ASP A 145 -13.80 -2.34 15.78
CA ASP A 145 -13.57 -3.54 16.59
C ASP A 145 -14.37 -4.76 16.07
N LYS A 146 -14.23 -5.88 16.77
CA LYS A 146 -14.93 -7.14 16.47
C LYS A 146 -16.46 -7.03 16.46
N ASP A 147 -17.00 -5.99 17.11
CA ASP A 147 -18.43 -5.71 17.21
C ASP A 147 -18.85 -4.63 16.19
N LEU A 148 -17.96 -4.29 15.25
CA LEU A 148 -18.10 -3.25 14.22
C LEU A 148 -18.24 -1.82 14.76
N THR A 149 -17.94 -1.61 16.05
CA THR A 149 -17.95 -0.30 16.69
C THR A 149 -16.75 0.49 16.20
N TRP A 150 -17.00 1.72 15.73
CA TRP A 150 -15.94 2.63 15.30
C TRP A 150 -15.28 3.30 16.51
N HIS A 151 -13.96 3.14 16.60
CA HIS A 151 -13.10 3.80 17.57
C HIS A 151 -12.32 4.89 16.84
N GLU A 152 -12.74 6.14 16.98
CA GLU A 152 -12.04 7.30 16.42
C GLU A 152 -10.71 7.53 17.16
N GLY A 153 -9.66 7.88 16.41
CA GLY A 153 -8.34 8.19 16.96
C GLY A 153 -7.23 8.05 15.91
N HIS A 154 -6.17 8.83 16.04
CA HIS A 154 -5.00 8.65 15.18
C HIS A 154 -4.16 7.48 15.72
N TYR A 155 -4.31 6.31 15.11
CA TYR A 155 -3.57 5.12 15.53
C TYR A 155 -2.32 4.94 14.67
N TRP A 156 -1.16 5.00 15.31
CA TRP A 156 0.12 4.72 14.68
C TRP A 156 0.38 3.20 14.76
N PRO A 157 0.50 2.47 13.64
CA PRO A 157 0.69 1.02 13.67
C PRO A 157 1.92 0.62 14.46
N GLU A 158 3.00 1.39 14.42
CA GLU A 158 4.22 1.17 15.19
C GLU A 158 3.92 1.07 16.69
N TYR A 159 3.00 1.89 17.18
CA TYR A 159 2.56 1.86 18.57
C TYR A 159 1.71 0.61 18.85
N LEU A 160 0.78 0.27 17.96
CA LEU A 160 -0.01 -0.97 18.07
C LEU A 160 0.88 -2.22 18.00
N HIS A 161 1.92 -2.20 17.16
CA HIS A 161 2.93 -3.23 17.05
C HIS A 161 3.72 -3.34 18.36
N LEU A 162 4.14 -2.23 18.96
CA LEU A 162 4.85 -2.25 20.24
C LEU A 162 3.98 -2.86 21.35
N MET A 163 2.71 -2.49 21.45
CA MET A 163 1.79 -3.08 22.44
C MET A 163 1.64 -4.58 22.26
N ASP A 164 1.42 -5.03 21.02
CA ASP A 164 1.22 -6.44 20.71
C ASP A 164 2.51 -7.26 20.86
N GLY A 165 3.62 -6.78 20.31
CA GLY A 165 4.92 -7.46 20.35
C GLY A 165 5.55 -7.52 21.74
N LEU A 166 5.18 -6.62 22.66
CA LEU A 166 5.64 -6.62 24.05
C LEU A 166 4.63 -7.19 25.04
N ASP A 167 3.42 -7.56 24.59
CA ASP A 167 2.30 -7.97 25.45
C ASP A 167 1.96 -6.94 26.55
N LEU A 168 1.95 -5.65 26.17
CA LEU A 168 1.68 -4.51 27.07
C LEU A 168 0.40 -3.77 26.65
N PRO A 169 -0.79 -4.25 27.04
CA PRO A 169 -2.06 -3.66 26.63
C PRO A 169 -2.33 -2.26 27.20
N ASP A 170 -1.65 -1.90 28.29
CA ASP A 170 -1.79 -0.62 29.00
C ASP A 170 -0.63 0.36 28.71
N LEU A 171 0.15 0.10 27.65
CA LEU A 171 1.16 1.05 27.21
C LEU A 171 0.46 2.40 26.97
N LYS A 172 1.02 3.48 27.53
CA LYS A 172 0.46 4.83 27.39
C LYS A 172 0.97 5.52 26.13
N ILE A 173 0.06 5.93 25.26
CA ILE A 173 0.39 6.77 24.10
C ILE A 173 0.83 8.13 24.65
N PRO A 174 2.02 8.64 24.28
CA PRO A 174 2.42 9.99 24.66
C PRO A 174 1.36 10.99 24.20
N GLU A 175 0.99 11.95 25.05
CA GLU A 175 0.12 13.07 24.65
C GLU A 175 0.80 13.82 23.49
N THR A 176 0.28 13.62 22.28
CA THR A 176 0.90 14.16 21.06
C THR A 176 -0.18 14.81 20.20
N ASP A 177 0.02 16.07 19.84
CA ASP A 177 -0.78 16.68 18.76
C ASP A 177 -0.24 16.17 17.43
N PHE A 178 -0.88 15.12 16.90
CA PHE A 178 -0.47 14.48 15.66
C PHE A 178 -0.52 15.41 14.43
N ARG A 179 -1.20 16.58 14.53
CA ARG A 179 -1.19 17.61 13.47
C ARG A 179 0.13 18.39 13.40
N GLU A 180 0.94 18.35 14.46
CA GLU A 180 2.23 19.04 14.54
C GLU A 180 3.42 18.18 14.05
N MET A 181 3.29 16.84 14.05
CA MET A 181 4.39 15.92 13.70
C MET A 181 4.70 15.81 12.20
N PHE A 182 3.75 16.17 11.34
CA PHE A 182 3.85 16.03 9.87
C PHE A 182 3.89 17.39 9.13
N LYS A 183 4.19 18.49 9.84
CA LYS A 183 4.57 19.78 9.24
C LYS A 183 6.02 19.74 8.74
#